data_AF-A0A2J8S5V7-F1
#
_entry.id   AF-A0A2J8S5V7-F1
#
_cell.length_a   1.000
_cell.length_b   1.000
_cell.length_c   1.000
_cell.angle_alpha   90.00
_cell.angle_beta   90.00
_cell.angle_gamma   90.00
#
_symmetry.space_group_name_H-M   'P 1'
#
loop_
_entity.id
_entity.type
_entity.pdbx_description
1 polymer ?
#
loop_
_entity_poly.entity_id
_entity_poly.type
_entity_poly.pdbx_seq_one_letter_code
_entity_poly.pdbx_strand_id
1 'polypeptide(L)' 'MDPSSDYHFLSQILWKRVKLTLVCGVFEGVLQHVDPNKIVVLKKVELLDEVEQGS' A
#
# COMPACT_ATOMS: atom_id res chain seq x y z
N MET A 1 5.42 -3.64 -16.16
CA MET A 1 4.26 -4.29 -15.53
C MET A 1 3.01 -3.81 -16.24
N ASP A 2 2.08 -4.71 -16.56
CA ASP A 2 0.78 -4.35 -17.15
C ASP A 2 -0.10 -3.74 -16.05
N PRO A 3 -0.48 -2.45 -16.13
CA PRO A 3 -1.26 -1.78 -15.10
C PRO A 3 -2.59 -2.47 -14.80
N SER A 4 -3.15 -3.16 -15.80
CA SER A 4 -4.39 -3.92 -15.69
C SER A 4 -4.24 -5.12 -14.74
N SER A 5 -3.09 -5.78 -14.79
CA SER A 5 -2.74 -6.91 -13.93
C SER A 5 -2.57 -6.50 -12.46
N ASP A 6 -1.87 -5.38 -12.22
CA ASP A 6 -1.61 -4.88 -10.87
C ASP A 6 -2.91 -4.42 -10.17
N TYR A 7 -3.77 -3.69 -10.88
CA TYR A 7 -5.06 -3.26 -10.34
C TYR A 7 -5.94 -4.46 -9.97
N HIS A 8 -6.01 -5.47 -10.85
CA HIS A 8 -6.81 -6.66 -10.59
C HIS A 8 -6.32 -7.39 -9.34
N PHE A 9 -5.02 -7.59 -9.19
CA PHE A 9 -4.45 -8.18 -7.98
C PHE A 9 -4.79 -7.37 -6.72
N LEU A 10 -4.55 -6.05 -6.74
CA LEU A 10 -4.82 -5.19 -5.59
C LEU A 10 -6.31 -5.16 -5.23
N SER A 11 -7.20 -5.21 -6.23
CA SER A 11 -8.65 -5.30 -6.00
C SER A 11 -9.09 -6.60 -5.31
N GLN A 12 -8.38 -7.72 -5.57
CA GLN A 12 -8.68 -9.01 -4.93
C GLN A 12 -8.30 -9.04 -3.45
N ILE A 13 -7.33 -8.22 -3.04
CA ILE A 13 -6.86 -8.14 -1.66
C ILE A 13 -7.46 -6.94 -0.90
N LEU A 14 -8.51 -6.31 -1.41
CA LEU A 14 -9.29 -5.32 -0.65
C LEU A 14 -9.77 -5.93 0.67
N TRP A 15 -9.84 -5.07 1.68
CA TRP A 15 -10.20 -5.36 3.07
C TRP A 15 -9.25 -6.31 3.80
N LYS A 16 -8.10 -6.65 3.20
CA LYS A 16 -7.03 -7.41 3.87
C LYS A 16 -6.04 -6.47 4.55
N ARG A 17 -5.41 -6.95 5.63
CA ARG A 17 -4.27 -6.26 6.26
C ARG A 17 -3.01 -6.51 5.42
N VAL A 18 -2.33 -5.43 5.05
CA VAL A 18 -1.18 -5.44 4.15
C VAL A 18 -0.07 -4.57 4.72
N LYS A 19 1.18 -4.87 4.33
CA LYS A 19 2.33 -4.01 4.56
C LYS A 19 2.68 -3.28 3.26
N LEU A 20 2.79 -1.96 3.33
CA LEU A 20 3.19 -1.08 2.26
C LEU A 20 4.57 -0.52 2.58
N THR A 21 5.55 -0.88 1.78
CA THR A 21 6.92 -0.36 1.88
C THR A 21 7.05 0.85 0.97
N LEU A 22 7.32 2.00 1.56
CA LEU A 22 7.67 3.24 0.88
C LEU A 22 9.14 3.58 1.16
N VAL A 23 9.70 4.51 0.38
CA VAL A 23 11.09 4.96 0.57
C VAL A 23 11.33 5.52 1.98
N CYS A 24 10.30 6.10 2.61
CA CYS A 24 10.39 6.68 3.95
C CYS A 24 10.11 5.71 5.09
N GLY A 25 9.64 4.49 4.82
CA GLY A 25 9.21 3.59 5.89
C GLY A 25 8.25 2.50 5.46
N VAL A 26 7.94 1.63 6.42
CA VAL A 26 7.00 0.52 6.25
C VAL A 26 5.72 0.83 7.03
N PHE A 27 4.58 0.79 6.35
CA PHE A 27 3.27 1.03 6.92
C PHE A 27 2.43 -0.23 6.87
N GLU A 28 1.75 -0.58 7.95
CA GLU A 28 0.76 -1.66 7.97
C GLU A 28 -0.65 -1.09 8.11
N GLY A 29 -1.61 -1.63 7.36
CA GLY A 29 -2.99 -1.18 7.44
C GLY A 29 -3.94 -2.09 6.67
N VAL A 30 -5.23 -1.80 6.74
CA VAL A 30 -6.25 -2.49 5.96
C VAL A 30 -6.39 -1.82 4.60
N LEU A 31 -6.17 -2.55 3.51
CA LEU A 31 -6.37 -2.06 2.16
C LEU A 31 -7.85 -1.76 1.93
N GLN A 32 -8.23 -0.49 1.87
CA GLN A 32 -9.64 -0.11 1.76
C GLN A 32 -10.07 0.07 0.30
N HIS A 33 -9.23 0.75 -0.48
CA HIS A 33 -9.57 1.17 -1.83
C HIS A 33 -8.31 1.29 -2.68
N VAL A 34 -8.48 1.03 -3.97
CA VAL A 34 -7.46 1.19 -5.00
C VAL A 34 -8.12 1.95 -6.15
N ASP A 35 -7.51 3.05 -6.57
CA ASP A 35 -7.98 3.89 -7.66
C ASP A 35 -7.27 3.51 -8.97
N PRO A 36 -7.91 3.66 -10.16
CA PRO A 36 -7.26 3.47 -11.45
C PRO A 36 -5.99 4.30 -11.67
N ASN A 37 -5.83 5.43 -10.97
CA ASN A 37 -4.62 6.24 -10.96
C ASN A 37 -3.54 5.71 -10.00
N LYS A 38 -3.63 4.44 -9.59
CA LYS A 38 -2.69 3.74 -8.70
C LYS A 38 -2.61 4.34 -7.30
N ILE A 39 -3.68 4.99 -6.85
CA ILE A 39 -3.80 5.46 -5.47
C ILE A 39 -4.26 4.28 -4.60
N VAL A 40 -3.54 4.05 -3.50
CA VAL A 40 -3.87 3.02 -2.52
C VAL A 40 -4.28 3.68 -1.22
N VAL A 41 -5.48 3.36 -0.73
CA VAL A 41 -6.00 3.88 0.54
C VAL A 41 -5.92 2.79 1.60
N LEU A 42 -5.18 3.05 2.67
CA LEU A 42 -5.11 2.20 3.84
C LEU A 42 -5.94 2.80 5.00
N LYS A 43 -6.63 1.94 5.74
CA LYS A 43 -7.31 2.28 7.01
C LYS A 43 -6.59 1.67 8.20
N LYS A 44 -6.72 2.32 9.37
CA LYS A 44 -6.09 1.88 10.64
C LYS A 44 -4.60 1.62 10.44
N VAL A 45 -3.91 2.65 9.98
CA VAL A 45 -2.51 2.59 9.56
C VAL A 45 -1.60 2.71 10.78
N GLU A 46 -0.59 1.86 10.82
CA GLU A 46 0.48 1.85 11.81
C GLU A 46 1.82 1.94 11.07
N LEU A 47 2.69 2.84 11.51
CA LEU A 47 4.08 2.90 11.06
C LEU A 47 4.85 1.79 11.78
N LEU A 48 5.47 0.89 11.03
CA LEU A 48 6.22 -0.25 11.57
C LEU A 48 7.72 0.01 11.62
N ASP A 49 8.25 0.76 10.65
CA ASP A 49 9.68 1.05 10.54
C ASP A 49 9.88 2.40 9.85
N GLU A 50 10.75 3.23 10.41
CA GLU A 50 11.17 4.50 9.83
C GLU A 50 12.48 4.28 9.10
N VAL A 51 12.50 4.55 7.79
CA VAL A 51 13.76 4.56 7.06
C VAL A 51 14.35 5.96 7.21
N GLU A 52 15.43 6.09 7.99
CA GLU A 52 16.25 7.30 7.97
C GLU A 52 16.77 7.51 6.56
N GLN A 53 16.21 8.49 5.85
CA GLN A 53 16.72 8.89 4.55
C GLN A 53 18.02 9.66 4.78
N GLY A 54 19.15 8.99 4.56
CA GLY A 54 20.46 9.61 4.54
C GLY A 54 20.49 10.78 3.54
N SER A 55 21.04 11.91 4.01
CA SER A 55 21.14 13.19 3.29
C SER A 55 21.95 13.11 2.01
#